data_AF-A0A1V5HPQ2-F1
#
_entry.id   AF-A0A1V5HPQ2-F1
#
_cell.length_a   1.000
_cell.length_b   1.000
_cell.length_c   1.000
_cell.angle_alpha   90.00
_cell.angle_beta   90.00
_cell.angle_gamma   90.00
#
_symmetry.space_group_name_H-M   'P 1'
#
loop_
_entity.id
_entity.type
_entity.pdbx_description
1 polymer ?
#
loop_
_entity_poly.entity_id
_entity_poly.type
_entity_poly.pdbx_seq_one_letter_code
_entity_poly.pdbx_strand_id
1 'polypeptide(L)'
;MKRIGFVFVLLWGIVLVGCSGNQVSPHEEEIVFHFPDEYLSYLPYEEVPDYHFHFPGIVNTIDAATTSNKKVFGKNDDFVISALLADLFSQYEQKNRFTTRLLLTQTAFETRMNTLETDDEGKPYQKSHILKVEDGKIYEEIAYILLENGLTLSFEYRRFATKIDGVITMMYCWKYTTPLNAVLHYPLIIHQLDANTKELLIVPLPLKSVYRLGLNDKIPLKTFLEKDEFLKPLYARFYYPDFNEDPRSSDIFDLEGNIAQVKQYYQDYHQGQTLGEHFVFSYLGKTFKVVFETDAFIIQLYEESV
;
A
#
# COMPACT_ATOMS: atom_id res chain seq x y z
N MET A 1 -45.47 25.40 29.83
CA MET A 1 -44.70 24.92 28.65
C MET A 1 -43.27 25.48 28.60
N LYS A 2 -42.49 25.43 29.69
CA LYS A 2 -41.08 25.92 29.70
C LYS A 2 -40.04 24.84 30.11
N ARG A 3 -40.49 23.63 30.46
CA ARG A 3 -39.61 22.54 30.93
C ARG A 3 -39.22 21.52 29.85
N ILE A 4 -39.89 21.52 28.70
CA ILE A 4 -39.60 20.61 27.58
C ILE A 4 -38.47 21.17 26.68
N GLY A 5 -38.38 22.50 26.53
CA GLY A 5 -37.33 23.13 25.73
C GLY A 5 -35.92 22.95 26.29
N PHE A 6 -35.77 22.81 27.62
CA PHE A 6 -34.46 22.64 28.25
C PHE A 6 -33.87 21.23 28.03
N VAL A 7 -34.72 20.21 27.89
CA VAL A 7 -34.31 18.82 27.62
C VAL A 7 -33.78 18.66 26.20
N PHE A 8 -34.38 19.35 25.22
CA PHE A 8 -33.91 19.33 23.82
C PHE A 8 -32.56 20.04 23.63
N VAL A 9 -32.30 21.12 24.36
CA VAL A 9 -31.00 21.82 24.32
C VAL A 9 -29.89 20.99 24.99
N LEU A 10 -30.21 20.27 26.06
CA LEU A 10 -29.25 19.38 26.73
C LEU A 10 -28.93 18.13 25.89
N LEU A 11 -29.92 17.57 25.17
CA LEU A 11 -29.70 16.45 24.24
C LEU A 11 -28.86 16.87 23.02
N TRP A 12 -29.04 18.10 22.51
CA TRP A 12 -28.19 18.62 21.43
C TRP A 12 -26.75 18.90 21.88
N GLY A 13 -26.54 19.26 23.15
CA GLY A 13 -25.21 19.39 23.73
C GLY A 13 -24.43 18.08 23.75
N ILE A 14 -25.08 16.94 23.96
CA ILE A 14 -24.43 15.61 24.02
C ILE A 14 -24.06 15.09 22.62
N VAL A 15 -24.80 15.47 21.58
CA VAL A 15 -24.48 15.07 20.19
C VAL A 15 -23.28 15.84 19.62
N LEU A 16 -22.94 17.00 20.17
CA LEU A 16 -21.80 17.82 19.72
C LEU A 16 -20.46 17.52 20.43
N VAL A 17 -20.45 16.72 21.51
CA VAL A 17 -19.21 16.22 22.14
C VAL A 17 -18.62 15.03 21.36
N GLY A 18 -19.37 14.48 20.41
CA GLY A 18 -18.99 13.34 19.56
C GLY A 18 -18.10 13.68 18.36
N CYS A 19 -17.52 14.89 18.26
CA CYS A 19 -16.39 15.13 17.38
C CYS A 19 -15.08 14.68 18.09
N SER A 20 -15.06 13.44 18.57
CA SER A 20 -13.84 12.84 19.09
C SER A 20 -12.88 12.68 17.91
N GLY A 21 -11.86 13.54 17.84
CA GLY A 21 -10.87 13.49 16.77
C GLY A 21 -10.26 12.09 16.68
N ASN A 22 -10.14 11.57 15.46
CA ASN A 22 -9.69 10.22 15.09
C ASN A 22 -8.95 9.48 16.22
N GLN A 23 -9.57 8.44 16.77
CA GLN A 23 -8.91 7.56 17.75
C GLN A 23 -7.68 6.93 17.09
N VAL A 24 -6.59 6.85 17.85
CA VAL A 24 -5.33 6.26 17.38
C VAL A 24 -4.86 5.18 18.34
N SER A 25 -4.22 4.17 17.77
CA SER A 25 -3.52 3.11 18.50
C SER A 25 -2.02 3.36 18.43
N PRO A 26 -1.31 3.41 19.57
CA PRO A 26 0.14 3.47 19.60
C PRO A 26 0.74 2.10 19.32
N HIS A 27 1.82 2.08 18.54
CA HIS A 27 2.64 0.91 18.26
C HIS A 27 4.06 1.21 18.73
N GLU A 28 4.57 0.38 19.63
CA GLU A 28 5.92 0.50 20.17
C GLU A 28 6.86 -0.39 19.37
N GLU A 29 7.90 0.22 18.81
CA GLU A 29 8.99 -0.38 18.06
C GLU A 29 8.66 -1.15 16.75
N GLU A 30 7.40 -1.52 16.54
CA GLU A 30 7.01 -2.37 15.42
C GLU A 30 5.57 -2.12 14.97
N ILE A 31 5.34 -2.18 13.65
CA ILE A 31 4.00 -2.35 13.08
C ILE A 31 3.98 -3.58 12.16
N VAL A 32 3.06 -4.50 12.44
CA VAL A 32 2.89 -5.73 11.67
C VAL A 32 1.79 -5.59 10.61
N PHE A 33 2.11 -6.00 9.38
CA PHE A 33 1.21 -6.10 8.25
C PHE A 33 1.00 -7.58 7.92
N HIS A 34 -0.21 -8.08 8.00
CA HIS A 34 -0.53 -9.49 7.77
C HIS A 34 -1.80 -9.64 6.94
N PHE A 35 -1.99 -10.84 6.39
CA PHE A 35 -3.22 -11.22 5.71
C PHE A 35 -4.37 -11.31 6.73
N PRO A 36 -5.60 -10.82 6.43
CA PRO A 36 -6.68 -10.83 7.41
C PRO A 36 -7.04 -12.24 7.86
N ASP A 37 -7.08 -12.45 9.18
CA ASP A 37 -7.26 -13.74 9.83
C ASP A 37 -8.53 -14.47 9.36
N GLU A 38 -9.61 -13.72 9.11
CA GLU A 38 -10.91 -14.27 8.72
C GLU A 38 -10.89 -14.97 7.35
N TYR A 39 -9.80 -14.83 6.59
CA TYR A 39 -9.66 -15.40 5.25
C TYR A 39 -8.53 -16.43 5.12
N LEU A 40 -7.78 -16.70 6.19
CA LEU A 40 -6.68 -17.67 6.17
C LEU A 40 -7.16 -19.07 5.76
N SER A 41 -8.39 -19.46 6.11
CA SER A 41 -8.95 -20.76 5.75
C SER A 41 -9.17 -20.97 4.25
N TYR A 42 -9.09 -19.91 3.44
CA TYR A 42 -9.21 -19.99 1.98
C TYR A 42 -7.86 -20.03 1.27
N LEU A 43 -6.75 -19.94 2.02
CA LEU A 43 -5.41 -20.04 1.47
C LEU A 43 -4.89 -21.47 1.61
N PRO A 44 -4.24 -22.04 0.59
CA PRO A 44 -3.68 -23.41 0.66
C PRO A 44 -2.27 -23.44 1.23
N TYR A 45 -1.85 -22.41 1.95
CA TYR A 45 -0.48 -22.24 2.46
C TYR A 45 -0.45 -22.51 3.97
N GLU A 46 0.58 -23.21 4.43
CA GLU A 46 0.83 -23.40 5.88
C GLU A 46 1.28 -22.09 6.54
N GLU A 47 2.12 -21.32 5.85
CA GLU A 47 2.61 -20.02 6.27
C GLU A 47 2.24 -18.95 5.24
N VAL A 48 1.66 -17.85 5.72
CA VAL A 48 1.27 -16.70 4.89
C VAL A 48 2.26 -15.57 5.17
N PRO A 49 2.91 -15.00 4.15
CA PRO A 49 3.89 -13.95 4.38
C PRO A 49 3.28 -12.74 5.07
N ASP A 50 3.99 -12.20 6.05
CA ASP A 50 3.71 -10.92 6.70
C ASP A 50 4.89 -9.96 6.50
N TYR A 51 4.74 -8.74 7.00
CA TYR A 51 5.83 -7.78 7.07
C TYR A 51 5.84 -7.05 8.40
N HIS A 52 7.03 -6.98 8.99
CA HIS A 52 7.29 -6.33 10.26
C HIS A 52 8.06 -5.04 10.00
N PHE A 53 7.39 -3.90 10.17
CA PHE A 53 8.04 -2.61 10.06
C PHE A 53 8.59 -2.20 11.42
N HIS A 54 9.89 -2.42 11.63
CA HIS A 54 10.59 -2.03 12.85
C HIS A 54 11.06 -0.57 12.80
N PHE A 55 10.94 0.14 13.92
CA PHE A 55 11.39 1.51 14.08
C PHE A 55 11.72 1.81 15.56
N PRO A 56 12.52 2.83 15.88
CA PRO A 56 12.65 3.28 17.26
C PRO A 56 11.42 4.05 17.74
N GLY A 57 11.02 3.84 19.00
CA GLY A 57 9.99 4.65 19.67
C GLY A 57 8.55 4.25 19.35
N ILE A 58 7.64 5.23 19.36
CA ILE A 58 6.20 5.00 19.21
C ILE A 58 5.69 5.64 17.92
N VAL A 59 4.92 4.86 17.15
CA VAL A 59 4.19 5.33 15.97
C VAL A 59 2.72 5.02 16.13
N ASN A 60 1.87 6.00 15.86
CA ASN A 60 0.42 5.92 15.98
C ASN A 60 -0.25 5.64 14.63
N THR A 61 -1.28 4.78 14.63
CA THR A 61 -2.17 4.56 13.48
C THR A 61 -3.61 4.93 13.82
N ILE A 62 -4.39 5.37 12.83
CA ILE A 62 -5.81 5.69 12.96
C ILE A 62 -6.63 4.42 12.95
N ASP A 63 -7.34 4.13 14.06
CA ASP A 63 -8.07 2.87 14.27
C ASP A 63 -9.11 2.62 13.17
N ALA A 64 -9.93 3.62 12.88
CA ALA A 64 -11.05 3.50 11.95
C ALA A 64 -10.64 3.38 10.46
N ALA A 65 -9.37 3.66 10.13
CA ALA A 65 -8.88 3.66 8.75
C ALA A 65 -7.83 2.57 8.49
N THR A 66 -7.44 1.85 9.54
CA THR A 66 -6.40 0.82 9.53
C THR A 66 -7.04 -0.57 9.46
N THR A 67 -6.44 -1.45 8.67
CA THR A 67 -6.75 -2.89 8.59
C THR A 67 -5.49 -3.72 8.89
N SER A 68 -5.58 -5.05 8.81
CA SER A 68 -4.43 -5.95 9.00
C SER A 68 -3.29 -5.63 8.02
N ASN A 69 -3.61 -5.43 6.74
CA ASN A 69 -2.63 -5.20 5.67
C ASN A 69 -2.44 -3.71 5.28
N LYS A 70 -3.24 -2.79 5.82
CA LYS A 70 -3.15 -1.35 5.54
C LYS A 70 -3.07 -0.55 6.83
N LYS A 71 -2.05 0.30 6.97
CA LYS A 71 -1.82 1.12 8.16
C LYS A 71 -1.93 2.59 7.78
N VAL A 72 -2.80 3.32 8.46
CA VAL A 72 -2.98 4.76 8.22
C VAL A 72 -2.39 5.51 9.40
N PHE A 73 -1.32 6.26 9.16
CA PHE A 73 -0.60 6.96 10.21
C PHE A 73 -1.36 8.22 10.63
N GLY A 74 -1.40 8.52 11.92
CA GLY A 74 -2.08 9.72 12.42
C GLY A 74 -1.65 10.11 13.83
N LYS A 75 -1.67 11.41 14.12
CA LYS A 75 -1.20 11.99 15.40
C LYS A 75 0.25 11.60 15.74
N ASN A 76 1.12 11.56 14.72
CA ASN A 76 2.56 11.37 14.87
C ASN A 76 3.31 12.70 14.78
N ASP A 77 4.58 12.69 15.17
CA ASP A 77 5.51 13.74 14.76
C ASP A 77 5.93 13.52 13.30
N ASP A 78 5.71 14.51 12.44
CA ASP A 78 5.93 14.38 11.00
C ASP A 78 7.41 14.24 10.66
N PHE A 79 8.28 14.88 11.44
CA PHE A 79 9.72 14.84 11.20
C PHE A 79 10.27 13.46 11.56
N VAL A 80 9.73 12.85 12.62
CA VAL A 80 10.05 11.47 12.99
C VAL A 80 9.59 10.50 11.90
N ILE A 81 8.32 10.58 11.47
CA ILE A 81 7.82 9.71 10.38
C ILE A 81 8.62 9.93 9.09
N SER A 82 8.94 11.17 8.75
CA SER A 82 9.76 11.50 7.59
C SER A 82 11.13 10.83 7.65
N ALA A 83 11.79 10.84 8.81
CA ALA A 83 13.09 10.21 9.00
C ALA A 83 13.00 8.68 8.89
N LEU A 84 11.97 8.06 9.47
CA LEU A 84 11.74 6.62 9.36
C LEU A 84 11.52 6.17 7.91
N LEU A 85 10.75 6.94 7.14
CA LEU A 85 10.54 6.67 5.72
C LEU A 85 11.80 6.87 4.90
N ALA A 86 12.57 7.93 5.17
CA ALA A 86 13.83 8.18 4.47
C ALA A 86 14.82 7.01 4.66
N ASP A 87 14.95 6.52 5.89
CA ASP A 87 15.80 5.38 6.21
C ASP A 87 15.30 4.09 5.52
N LEU A 88 14.00 3.78 5.67
CA LEU A 88 13.37 2.64 5.01
C LEU A 88 13.59 2.67 3.49
N PHE A 89 13.34 3.80 2.84
CA PHE A 89 13.49 3.94 1.39
C PHE A 89 14.95 3.77 0.97
N SER A 90 15.90 4.34 1.71
CA SER A 90 17.33 4.18 1.42
C SER A 90 17.78 2.72 1.54
N GLN A 91 17.33 1.99 2.56
CA GLN A 91 17.67 0.58 2.74
C GLN A 91 17.25 -0.28 1.55
N TYR A 92 16.05 -0.07 1.01
CA TYR A 92 15.55 -0.85 -0.13
C TYR A 92 16.05 -0.33 -1.47
N GLU A 93 16.35 0.96 -1.60
CA GLU A 93 17.00 1.53 -2.78
C GLU A 93 18.40 0.93 -2.98
N GLN A 94 19.19 0.81 -1.92
CA GLN A 94 20.52 0.17 -1.96
C GLN A 94 20.47 -1.30 -2.42
N LYS A 95 19.33 -1.97 -2.26
CA LYS A 95 19.08 -3.34 -2.71
C LYS A 95 18.43 -3.43 -4.10
N ASN A 96 18.25 -2.32 -4.81
CA ASN A 96 17.49 -2.23 -6.07
C ASN A 96 16.04 -2.74 -5.95
N ARG A 97 15.41 -2.53 -4.79
CA ARG A 97 14.06 -2.99 -4.45
C ARG A 97 13.07 -1.85 -4.20
N PHE A 98 13.42 -0.62 -4.58
CA PHE A 98 12.61 0.58 -4.37
C PHE A 98 12.31 1.28 -5.71
N THR A 99 11.08 1.74 -5.88
CA THR A 99 10.71 2.63 -6.99
C THR A 99 9.58 3.56 -6.55
N THR A 100 9.38 4.66 -7.28
CA THR A 100 8.29 5.61 -7.03
C THR A 100 7.42 5.81 -8.27
N ARG A 101 6.15 6.16 -8.05
CA ARG A 101 5.23 6.66 -9.07
C ARG A 101 4.79 8.07 -8.69
N LEU A 102 5.03 9.03 -9.58
CA LEU A 102 4.56 10.40 -9.43
C LEU A 102 3.06 10.48 -9.71
N LEU A 103 2.30 11.02 -8.76
CA LEU A 103 0.85 11.26 -8.91
C LEU A 103 0.58 12.70 -9.34
N LEU A 104 1.26 13.65 -8.69
CA LEU A 104 1.01 15.07 -8.88
C LEU A 104 2.25 15.90 -8.53
N THR A 105 2.47 16.99 -9.26
CA THR A 105 3.42 18.04 -8.88
C THR A 105 2.66 19.34 -8.67
N GLN A 106 2.88 19.99 -7.54
CA GLN A 106 2.26 21.28 -7.20
C GLN A 106 3.36 22.33 -7.00
N THR A 107 3.15 23.53 -7.53
CA THR A 107 4.02 24.68 -7.24
C THR A 107 3.59 25.31 -5.92
N ALA A 108 4.47 25.28 -4.92
CA ALA A 108 4.25 25.90 -3.62
C ALA A 108 5.59 26.28 -2.98
N PHE A 109 5.68 27.48 -2.41
CA PHE A 109 6.91 27.99 -1.79
C PHE A 109 6.99 27.75 -0.29
N GLU A 110 5.86 27.39 0.33
CA GLU A 110 5.76 27.08 1.75
C GLU A 110 4.84 25.88 1.94
N THR A 111 5.08 25.16 3.02
CA THR A 111 4.28 24.02 3.39
C THR A 111 4.30 23.80 4.90
N ARG A 112 3.50 22.86 5.39
CA ARG A 112 3.35 22.58 6.82
C ARG A 112 3.81 21.19 7.17
N MET A 113 4.52 21.05 8.28
CA MET A 113 4.69 19.80 9.03
C MET A 113 4.35 20.07 10.49
N ASN A 114 4.02 19.04 11.24
CA ASN A 114 3.71 19.14 12.65
C ASN A 114 4.71 18.35 13.49
N THR A 115 5.05 18.87 14.67
CA THR A 115 5.66 18.08 15.73
C THR A 115 4.62 17.62 16.73
N LEU A 116 4.88 16.50 17.40
CA LEU A 116 4.08 16.03 18.53
C LEU A 116 4.72 16.54 19.82
N GLU A 117 4.08 17.50 20.47
CA GLU A 117 4.53 18.06 21.75
C GLU A 117 3.57 17.66 22.88
N THR A 118 3.99 17.89 24.12
CA THR A 118 3.17 17.66 25.32
C THR A 118 2.88 18.99 25.99
N ASP A 119 1.62 19.24 26.36
CA ASP A 119 1.24 20.45 27.09
C ASP A 119 1.61 20.36 28.59
N ASP A 120 1.37 21.45 29.33
CA ASP A 120 1.68 21.56 30.76
C ASP A 120 0.93 20.52 31.62
N GLU A 121 -0.15 19.92 31.09
CA GLU A 121 -0.96 18.89 31.75
C GLU A 121 -0.53 17.46 31.36
N GLY A 122 0.52 17.31 30.55
CA GLY A 122 1.01 16.00 30.10
C GLY A 122 0.25 15.44 28.91
N LYS A 123 -0.61 16.22 28.25
CA LYS A 123 -1.43 15.77 27.13
C LYS A 123 -0.76 16.07 25.79
N PRO A 124 -0.71 15.10 24.86
CA PRO A 124 -0.12 15.31 23.55
C PRO A 124 -0.93 16.27 22.69
N TYR A 125 -0.24 17.20 22.02
CA TYR A 125 -0.82 18.12 21.05
C TYR A 125 0.10 18.30 19.83
N GLN A 126 -0.49 18.68 18.69
CA GLN A 126 0.23 18.87 17.43
C GLN A 126 0.60 20.35 17.28
N LYS A 127 1.89 20.64 17.12
CA LYS A 127 2.38 22.00 16.84
C LYS A 127 2.80 22.10 15.39
N SER A 128 2.18 23.03 14.68
CA SER A 128 2.44 23.25 13.25
C SER A 128 3.66 24.15 13.01
N HIS A 129 4.49 23.73 12.08
CA HIS A 129 5.65 24.45 11.56
C HIS A 129 5.44 24.76 10.09
N ILE A 130 5.61 26.02 9.69
CA ILE A 130 5.63 26.41 8.28
C ILE A 130 7.08 26.35 7.79
N LEU A 131 7.31 25.55 6.77
CA LEU A 131 8.60 25.29 6.16
C LEU A 131 8.66 25.89 4.76
N LYS A 132 9.80 26.46 4.40
CA LYS A 132 10.07 26.91 3.03
C LYS A 132 10.39 25.72 2.13
N VAL A 133 9.92 25.76 0.89
CA VAL A 133 10.18 24.75 -0.13
C VAL A 133 11.29 25.26 -1.04
N GLU A 134 12.44 24.60 -1.06
CA GLU A 134 13.67 25.10 -1.71
C GLU A 134 13.57 25.22 -3.23
N ASP A 135 12.84 24.30 -3.89
CA ASP A 135 12.65 24.28 -5.35
C ASP A 135 11.26 24.76 -5.78
N GLY A 136 10.45 25.24 -4.82
CA GLY A 136 9.07 25.65 -5.03
C GLY A 136 8.15 24.52 -5.48
N LYS A 137 8.51 23.25 -5.30
CA LYS A 137 7.74 22.09 -5.74
C LYS A 137 7.44 21.11 -4.62
N ILE A 138 6.19 20.66 -4.59
CA ILE A 138 5.74 19.56 -3.75
C ILE A 138 5.28 18.44 -4.68
N TYR A 139 5.75 17.23 -4.41
CA TYR A 139 5.44 16.04 -5.18
C TYR A 139 4.54 15.13 -4.36
N GLU A 140 3.43 14.68 -4.92
CA GLU A 140 2.64 13.58 -4.36
C GLU A 140 3.01 12.30 -5.10
N GLU A 141 3.38 11.26 -4.35
CA GLU A 141 3.97 10.03 -4.89
C GLU A 141 3.47 8.80 -4.15
N ILE A 142 3.63 7.65 -4.83
CA ILE A 142 3.56 6.33 -4.20
C ILE A 142 4.96 5.73 -4.27
N ALA A 143 5.56 5.39 -3.13
CA ALA A 143 6.71 4.50 -3.08
C ALA A 143 6.24 3.06 -3.14
N TYR A 144 7.00 2.21 -3.82
CA TYR A 144 6.81 0.77 -3.88
C TYR A 144 8.12 0.09 -3.48
N ILE A 145 8.04 -0.83 -2.54
CA ILE A 145 9.15 -1.60 -1.99
C ILE A 145 8.90 -3.09 -2.28
N LEU A 146 9.84 -3.76 -2.93
CA LEU A 146 9.84 -5.21 -3.12
C LEU A 146 10.47 -5.90 -1.91
N LEU A 147 9.63 -6.56 -1.12
CA LEU A 147 10.07 -7.29 0.07
C LEU A 147 10.75 -8.61 -0.30
N GLU A 148 11.58 -9.12 0.61
CA GLU A 148 12.29 -10.38 0.47
C GLU A 148 11.34 -11.57 0.31
N ASN A 149 10.14 -11.48 0.88
CA ASN A 149 9.07 -12.48 0.75
C ASN A 149 8.28 -12.36 -0.57
N GLY A 150 8.65 -11.47 -1.50
CA GLY A 150 8.00 -11.30 -2.80
C GLY A 150 6.81 -10.34 -2.83
N LEU A 151 6.27 -9.94 -1.68
CA LEU A 151 5.18 -8.97 -1.60
C LEU A 151 5.68 -7.54 -1.84
N THR A 152 4.74 -6.65 -2.14
CA THR A 152 5.03 -5.22 -2.28
C THR A 152 4.46 -4.45 -1.10
N LEU A 153 5.27 -3.63 -0.46
CA LEU A 153 4.82 -2.60 0.46
C LEU A 153 4.77 -1.27 -0.28
N SER A 154 3.65 -0.56 -0.21
CA SER A 154 3.55 0.79 -0.76
C SER A 154 3.31 1.84 0.31
N PHE A 155 3.79 3.05 0.05
CA PHE A 155 3.50 4.23 0.85
C PHE A 155 3.00 5.35 -0.04
N GLU A 156 1.88 5.93 0.32
CA GLU A 156 1.38 7.12 -0.36
C GLU A 156 1.65 8.37 0.49
N TYR A 157 2.44 9.29 -0.05
CA TYR A 157 2.95 10.45 0.68
C TYR A 157 3.10 11.66 -0.25
N ARG A 158 3.39 12.82 0.35
CA ARG A 158 3.96 13.96 -0.37
C ARG A 158 5.40 14.19 0.09
N ARG A 159 6.26 14.62 -0.83
CA ARG A 159 7.63 15.01 -0.53
C ARG A 159 7.98 16.39 -1.06
N PHE A 160 8.93 17.02 -0.38
CA PHE A 160 9.47 18.33 -0.75
C PHE A 160 10.85 18.52 -0.12
N ALA A 161 11.67 19.38 -0.72
CA ALA A 161 12.97 19.74 -0.17
C ALA A 161 12.85 21.01 0.70
N THR A 162 13.44 20.99 1.89
CA THR A 162 13.51 22.15 2.79
C THR A 162 14.88 22.26 3.45
N LYS A 163 15.26 23.45 3.93
CA LYS A 163 16.49 23.63 4.72
C LYS A 163 16.22 23.43 6.20
N ILE A 164 16.89 22.43 6.79
CA ILE A 164 16.99 22.24 8.24
C ILE A 164 18.45 22.44 8.62
N ASP A 165 18.73 23.34 9.57
CA ASP A 165 20.09 23.66 10.03
C ASP A 165 21.07 23.99 8.89
N GLY A 166 20.56 24.65 7.83
CA GLY A 166 21.34 25.03 6.65
C GLY A 166 21.53 23.91 5.61
N VAL A 167 21.08 22.69 5.88
CA VAL A 167 21.18 21.54 4.98
C VAL A 167 19.85 21.27 4.28
N ILE A 168 19.90 21.13 2.95
CA ILE A 168 18.72 20.73 2.16
C ILE A 168 18.40 19.28 2.50
N THR A 169 17.21 19.05 3.05
CA THR A 169 16.73 17.74 3.47
C THR A 169 15.41 17.44 2.76
N MET A 170 15.27 16.22 2.24
CA MET A 170 14.01 15.74 1.67
C MET A 170 13.08 15.32 2.79
N MET A 171 11.87 15.87 2.81
CA MET A 171 10.83 15.53 3.77
C MET A 171 9.77 14.63 3.14
N TYR A 172 9.22 13.70 3.91
CA TYR A 172 8.13 12.79 3.54
C TYR A 172 6.99 12.94 4.55
N CYS A 173 5.78 13.26 4.11
CA CYS A 173 4.64 13.48 5.01
C CYS A 173 3.29 13.19 4.34
N TRP A 174 2.19 13.28 5.09
CA TRP A 174 0.83 13.06 4.55
C TRP A 174 0.48 14.04 3.44
N LYS A 175 -0.39 13.63 2.51
CA LYS A 175 -0.96 14.54 1.52
C LYS A 175 -2.00 15.46 2.16
N TYR A 176 -2.31 16.59 1.52
CA TYR A 176 -3.33 17.50 2.05
C TYR A 176 -4.74 16.91 2.02
N THR A 177 -4.99 15.99 1.09
CA THR A 177 -6.32 15.40 0.85
C THR A 177 -6.50 14.07 1.56
N THR A 178 -5.42 13.40 1.96
CA THR A 178 -5.44 12.02 2.45
C THR A 178 -4.26 11.75 3.38
N PRO A 179 -4.47 10.94 4.45
CA PRO A 179 -3.41 10.61 5.40
C PRO A 179 -2.31 9.79 4.74
N LEU A 180 -1.12 9.85 5.33
CA LEU A 180 -0.03 8.95 4.98
C LEU A 180 -0.50 7.52 5.31
N ASN A 181 -0.43 6.65 4.32
CA ASN A 181 -0.83 5.26 4.51
C ASN A 181 0.18 4.32 3.87
N ALA A 182 0.32 3.16 4.51
CA ALA A 182 1.11 2.06 4.02
C ALA A 182 0.19 0.87 3.71
N VAL A 183 0.44 0.17 2.61
CA VAL A 183 -0.32 -1.01 2.20
C VAL A 183 0.64 -2.14 1.86
N LEU A 184 0.53 -3.25 2.59
CA LEU A 184 1.10 -4.52 2.15
C LEU A 184 0.15 -5.15 1.14
N HIS A 185 0.62 -5.26 -0.10
CA HIS A 185 -0.16 -5.75 -1.21
C HIS A 185 -0.13 -7.27 -1.25
N TYR A 186 -1.32 -7.87 -1.24
CA TYR A 186 -1.56 -9.27 -1.54
C TYR A 186 -2.38 -9.36 -2.82
N PRO A 187 -1.74 -9.37 -4.00
CA PRO A 187 -2.41 -9.68 -5.25
C PRO A 187 -2.89 -11.13 -5.19
N LEU A 188 -4.13 -11.35 -5.61
CA LEU A 188 -4.77 -12.64 -5.51
C LEU A 188 -5.19 -13.13 -6.89
N ILE A 189 -5.25 -14.45 -7.05
CA ILE A 189 -6.08 -15.10 -8.06
C ILE A 189 -7.00 -16.11 -7.37
N ILE A 190 -8.15 -16.39 -7.98
CA ILE A 190 -9.08 -17.43 -7.51
C ILE A 190 -8.77 -18.70 -8.29
N HIS A 191 -8.58 -19.80 -7.57
CA HIS A 191 -8.46 -21.12 -8.15
C HIS A 191 -9.64 -21.99 -7.73
N GLN A 192 -10.21 -22.72 -8.68
CA GLN A 192 -11.35 -23.60 -8.47
C GLN A 192 -10.83 -25.03 -8.30
N LEU A 193 -10.88 -25.57 -7.08
CA LEU A 193 -10.41 -26.92 -6.76
C LEU A 193 -11.39 -27.99 -7.26
N ASP A 194 -12.68 -27.77 -7.04
CA ASP A 194 -13.77 -28.66 -7.47
C ASP A 194 -15.02 -27.84 -7.78
N ALA A 195 -16.18 -28.44 -8.07
CA ALA A 195 -17.39 -27.69 -8.44
C ALA A 195 -17.87 -26.67 -7.39
N ASN A 196 -17.51 -26.83 -6.11
CA ASN A 196 -18.02 -26.02 -5.00
C ASN A 196 -16.92 -25.35 -4.17
N THR A 197 -15.66 -25.76 -4.32
CA THR A 197 -14.54 -25.27 -3.50
C THR A 197 -13.64 -24.33 -4.30
N LYS A 198 -13.47 -23.11 -3.79
CA LYS A 198 -12.54 -22.10 -4.30
C LYS A 198 -11.47 -21.83 -3.26
N GLU A 199 -10.25 -21.65 -3.73
CA GLU A 199 -9.13 -21.18 -2.93
C GLU A 199 -8.58 -19.87 -3.50
N LEU A 200 -7.90 -19.12 -2.64
CA LEU A 200 -7.19 -17.90 -3.01
C LEU A 200 -5.71 -18.22 -3.07
N LEU A 201 -5.08 -17.81 -4.17
CA LEU A 201 -3.65 -17.93 -4.35
C LEU A 201 -3.04 -16.53 -4.33
N ILE A 202 -2.02 -16.34 -3.49
CA ILE A 202 -1.24 -15.10 -3.45
C ILE A 202 -0.19 -15.18 -4.56
N VAL A 203 -0.11 -14.14 -5.38
CA VAL A 203 0.85 -14.07 -6.48
C VAL A 203 1.75 -12.83 -6.32
N PRO A 204 3.08 -12.98 -6.44
CA PRO A 204 3.99 -11.86 -6.38
C PRO A 204 3.95 -11.12 -7.72
N LEU A 205 4.00 -9.80 -7.69
CA LEU A 205 3.94 -8.98 -8.89
C LEU A 205 5.15 -8.04 -8.97
N PRO A 206 5.63 -7.72 -10.18
CA PRO A 206 6.54 -6.61 -10.38
C PRO A 206 6.00 -5.31 -9.76
N LEU A 207 6.90 -4.47 -9.27
CA LEU A 207 6.53 -3.17 -8.70
C LEU A 207 5.73 -2.36 -9.73
N LYS A 208 4.75 -1.60 -9.26
CA LYS A 208 3.84 -0.75 -10.06
C LYS A 208 2.80 -1.50 -10.92
N SER A 209 2.84 -2.83 -11.02
CA SER A 209 1.78 -3.59 -11.68
C SER A 209 0.41 -3.31 -11.06
N VAL A 210 -0.60 -3.12 -11.91
CA VAL A 210 -1.96 -2.82 -11.47
C VAL A 210 -2.79 -4.10 -11.52
N TYR A 211 -3.53 -4.37 -10.43
CA TYR A 211 -4.33 -5.56 -10.28
C TYR A 211 -5.74 -5.24 -9.78
N ARG A 212 -6.70 -6.09 -10.11
CA ARG A 212 -8.11 -5.93 -9.75
C ARG A 212 -8.49 -6.71 -8.49
N LEU A 213 -7.88 -7.87 -8.29
CA LEU A 213 -8.15 -8.77 -7.17
C LEU A 213 -7.00 -8.71 -6.15
N GLY A 214 -7.34 -8.34 -4.93
CA GLY A 214 -6.45 -8.36 -3.78
C GLY A 214 -7.15 -7.72 -2.59
N LEU A 215 -6.44 -7.56 -1.48
CA LEU A 215 -6.98 -6.89 -0.30
C LEU A 215 -7.16 -5.40 -0.59
N ASN A 216 -8.39 -4.99 -0.91
CA ASN A 216 -8.74 -3.58 -1.09
C ASN A 216 -10.07 -3.23 -0.39
N ASP A 217 -10.23 -1.96 -0.06
CA ASP A 217 -11.36 -1.45 0.73
C ASP A 217 -12.70 -1.48 -0.03
N LYS A 218 -12.70 -1.77 -1.34
CA LYS A 218 -13.87 -1.57 -2.21
C LYS A 218 -14.72 -2.84 -2.35
N ILE A 219 -14.13 -4.03 -2.25
CA ILE A 219 -14.85 -5.30 -2.42
C ILE A 219 -14.40 -6.27 -1.31
N PRO A 220 -15.31 -6.69 -0.41
CA PRO A 220 -15.00 -7.68 0.60
C PRO A 220 -14.52 -8.99 -0.02
N LEU A 221 -13.50 -9.62 0.57
CA LEU A 221 -12.89 -10.82 -0.01
C LEU A 221 -13.90 -11.97 -0.20
N LYS A 222 -14.86 -12.09 0.74
CA LYS A 222 -15.98 -13.03 0.66
C LYS A 222 -16.78 -12.92 -0.66
N THR A 223 -16.96 -11.71 -1.18
CA THR A 223 -17.68 -11.48 -2.44
C THR A 223 -16.98 -12.12 -3.63
N PHE A 224 -15.64 -12.19 -3.61
CA PHE A 224 -14.86 -12.86 -4.65
C PHE A 224 -15.10 -14.37 -4.68
N LEU A 225 -15.25 -14.97 -3.51
CA LEU A 225 -15.49 -16.41 -3.36
C LEU A 225 -16.92 -16.80 -3.77
N GLU A 226 -17.91 -15.97 -3.43
CA GLU A 226 -19.32 -16.32 -3.66
C GLU A 226 -19.78 -16.20 -5.11
N LYS A 227 -19.14 -15.38 -5.94
CA LYS A 227 -19.62 -15.11 -7.31
C LYS A 227 -18.68 -15.67 -8.38
N ASP A 228 -19.25 -16.42 -9.32
CA ASP A 228 -18.50 -17.01 -10.43
C ASP A 228 -17.98 -15.97 -11.43
N GLU A 229 -18.50 -14.74 -11.39
CA GLU A 229 -17.98 -13.66 -12.23
C GLU A 229 -16.49 -13.39 -11.98
N PHE A 230 -16.00 -13.66 -10.77
CA PHE A 230 -14.60 -13.46 -10.38
C PHE A 230 -13.66 -14.59 -10.83
N LEU A 231 -14.20 -15.68 -11.38
CA LEU A 231 -13.40 -16.72 -12.06
C LEU A 231 -13.02 -16.32 -13.50
N LYS A 232 -13.58 -15.22 -14.03
CA LYS A 232 -13.29 -14.78 -15.40
C LYS A 232 -11.82 -14.35 -15.52
N PRO A 233 -11.17 -14.60 -16.68
CA PRO A 233 -9.76 -14.25 -16.91
C PRO A 233 -9.39 -12.79 -16.59
N LEU A 234 -10.33 -11.86 -16.73
CA LEU A 234 -10.15 -10.45 -16.39
C LEU A 234 -9.68 -10.22 -14.93
N TYR A 235 -10.08 -11.08 -13.99
CA TYR A 235 -9.69 -10.95 -12.58
C TYR A 235 -8.34 -11.60 -12.27
N ALA A 236 -7.80 -12.40 -13.19
CA ALA A 236 -6.44 -12.93 -13.17
C ALA A 236 -5.47 -12.12 -14.07
N ARG A 237 -5.92 -10.95 -14.56
CA ARG A 237 -5.16 -10.07 -15.45
C ARG A 237 -4.49 -8.94 -14.67
N PHE A 238 -3.21 -8.77 -14.93
CA PHE A 238 -2.32 -7.81 -14.28
C PHE A 238 -1.73 -6.88 -15.32
N TYR A 239 -1.93 -5.58 -15.17
CA TYR A 239 -1.36 -4.60 -16.09
C TYR A 239 0.13 -4.40 -15.81
N TYR A 240 0.89 -4.16 -16.88
CA TYR A 240 2.33 -3.95 -16.77
C TYR A 240 2.68 -2.71 -15.91
N PRO A 241 3.86 -2.67 -15.27
CA PRO A 241 4.31 -1.59 -14.38
C PRO A 241 4.11 -0.16 -14.90
N ASP A 242 4.38 0.04 -16.19
CA ASP A 242 4.30 1.34 -16.86
C ASP A 242 3.03 1.51 -17.71
N PHE A 243 2.05 0.63 -17.52
CA PHE A 243 0.75 0.78 -18.18
C PHE A 243 0.05 2.04 -17.68
N ASN A 244 -0.22 2.95 -18.62
CA ASN A 244 -0.95 4.19 -18.37
C ASN A 244 -2.20 4.23 -19.25
N GLU A 245 -3.38 4.21 -18.62
CA GLU A 245 -4.66 4.33 -19.33
C GLU A 245 -4.97 5.76 -19.78
N ASP A 246 -4.16 6.77 -19.40
CA ASP A 246 -4.40 8.16 -19.79
C ASP A 246 -4.12 8.35 -21.29
N PRO A 247 -5.14 8.65 -22.11
CA PRO A 247 -4.97 8.86 -23.55
C PRO A 247 -4.16 10.12 -23.89
N ARG A 248 -3.80 10.92 -22.88
CA ARG A 248 -2.92 12.11 -23.01
C ARG A 248 -1.46 11.78 -22.72
N SER A 249 -1.14 10.58 -22.24
CA SER A 249 0.24 10.13 -22.16
C SER A 249 0.80 10.00 -23.57
N SER A 250 1.92 10.68 -23.81
CA SER A 250 2.67 10.59 -25.07
C SER A 250 3.61 9.38 -25.12
N ASP A 251 3.64 8.57 -24.06
CA ASP A 251 4.58 7.47 -23.94
C ASP A 251 4.13 6.31 -24.83
N ILE A 252 4.99 5.89 -25.75
CA ILE A 252 4.74 4.72 -26.58
C ILE A 252 4.85 3.49 -25.68
N PHE A 253 3.76 2.74 -25.56
CA PHE A 253 3.75 1.49 -24.82
C PHE A 253 4.69 0.47 -25.49
N ASP A 254 5.82 0.17 -24.83
CA ASP A 254 6.81 -0.81 -25.28
C ASP A 254 6.45 -2.19 -24.74
N LEU A 255 5.71 -2.97 -25.53
CA LEU A 255 5.29 -4.32 -25.12
C LEU A 255 6.48 -5.26 -24.87
N GLU A 256 7.50 -5.24 -25.73
CA GLU A 256 8.64 -6.16 -25.62
C GLU A 256 9.47 -5.83 -24.37
N GLY A 257 9.72 -4.55 -24.11
CA GLY A 257 10.37 -4.09 -22.89
C GLY A 257 9.60 -4.45 -21.62
N ASN A 258 8.28 -4.28 -21.64
CA ASN A 258 7.41 -4.65 -20.51
C ASN A 258 7.40 -6.18 -20.26
N ILE A 259 7.32 -6.99 -21.30
CA ILE A 259 7.42 -8.46 -21.17
C ILE A 259 8.78 -8.85 -20.60
N ALA A 260 9.88 -8.25 -21.10
CA ALA A 260 11.22 -8.51 -20.61
C ALA A 260 11.35 -8.14 -19.12
N GLN A 261 10.80 -7.00 -18.70
CA GLN A 261 10.79 -6.58 -17.30
C GLN A 261 10.06 -7.59 -16.40
N VAL A 262 8.89 -8.08 -16.82
CA VAL A 262 8.13 -9.10 -16.06
C VAL A 262 8.90 -10.41 -15.97
N LYS A 263 9.51 -10.87 -17.08
CA LYS A 263 10.33 -12.08 -17.08
C LYS A 263 11.54 -11.95 -16.16
N GLN A 264 12.27 -10.83 -16.26
CA GLN A 264 13.42 -10.54 -15.44
C GLN A 264 13.07 -10.53 -13.94
N TYR A 265 11.96 -9.90 -13.57
CA TYR A 265 11.45 -9.93 -12.20
C TYR A 265 11.27 -11.35 -11.66
N TYR A 266 10.56 -12.22 -12.41
CA TYR A 266 10.35 -13.59 -11.95
C TYR A 266 11.64 -14.41 -11.96
N GLN A 267 12.54 -14.18 -12.91
CA GLN A 267 13.87 -14.81 -12.96
C GLN A 267 14.71 -14.45 -11.73
N ASP A 268 14.74 -13.18 -11.36
CA ASP A 268 15.57 -12.67 -10.26
C ASP A 268 15.05 -13.08 -8.88
N TYR A 269 13.73 -13.13 -8.70
CA TYR A 269 13.13 -13.24 -7.37
C TYR A 269 12.33 -14.53 -7.13
N HIS A 270 11.91 -15.25 -8.17
CA HIS A 270 10.90 -16.33 -8.08
C HIS A 270 11.22 -17.56 -8.94
N GLN A 271 12.51 -17.81 -9.23
CA GLN A 271 12.97 -18.95 -10.03
C GLN A 271 12.29 -19.04 -11.41
N GLY A 272 12.03 -17.89 -12.02
CA GLY A 272 11.37 -17.78 -13.32
C GLY A 272 12.17 -18.48 -14.41
N GLN A 273 11.51 -19.30 -15.22
CA GLN A 273 12.15 -20.05 -16.30
C GLN A 273 11.16 -20.44 -17.40
N THR A 274 11.67 -20.78 -18.57
CA THR A 274 10.86 -21.33 -19.66
C THR A 274 10.85 -22.86 -19.57
N LEU A 275 9.67 -23.45 -19.41
CA LEU A 275 9.42 -24.90 -19.50
C LEU A 275 8.53 -25.19 -20.71
N GLY A 276 9.11 -25.80 -21.74
CA GLY A 276 8.43 -26.00 -23.03
C GLY A 276 8.02 -24.65 -23.65
N GLU A 277 6.72 -24.48 -23.90
CA GLU A 277 6.14 -23.25 -24.47
C GLU A 277 5.69 -22.23 -23.39
N HIS A 278 5.91 -22.53 -22.11
CA HIS A 278 5.40 -21.72 -21.00
C HIS A 278 6.54 -21.05 -20.23
N PHE A 279 6.35 -19.77 -19.91
CA PHE A 279 7.16 -19.11 -18.89
C PHE A 279 6.50 -19.32 -17.54
N VAL A 280 7.23 -19.90 -16.59
CA VAL A 280 6.74 -20.28 -15.26
C VAL A 280 7.59 -19.65 -14.16
N PHE A 281 7.04 -19.55 -12.97
CA PHE A 281 7.74 -19.17 -11.75
C PHE A 281 7.18 -19.93 -10.55
N SER A 282 7.91 -19.97 -9.45
CA SER A 282 7.45 -20.64 -8.21
C SER A 282 7.34 -19.64 -7.06
N TYR A 283 6.25 -19.75 -6.29
CA TYR A 283 6.00 -18.91 -5.13
C TYR A 283 5.12 -19.66 -4.11
N LEU A 284 5.49 -19.59 -2.82
CA LEU A 284 4.79 -20.27 -1.72
C LEU A 284 4.49 -21.76 -2.00
N GLY A 285 5.48 -22.47 -2.55
CA GLY A 285 5.38 -23.91 -2.86
C GLY A 285 4.46 -24.26 -4.04
N LYS A 286 3.96 -23.27 -4.79
CA LYS A 286 3.15 -23.47 -6.01
C LYS A 286 3.91 -22.99 -7.23
N THR A 287 3.67 -23.61 -8.38
CA THR A 287 4.19 -23.19 -9.68
C THR A 287 3.09 -22.51 -10.48
N PHE A 288 3.41 -21.39 -11.09
CA PHE A 288 2.49 -20.59 -11.88
C PHE A 288 3.05 -20.40 -13.29
N LYS A 289 2.16 -20.29 -14.27
CA LYS A 289 2.51 -19.88 -15.63
C LYS A 289 2.07 -18.44 -15.89
N VAL A 290 2.84 -17.74 -16.71
CA VAL A 290 2.55 -16.38 -17.16
C VAL A 290 2.19 -16.40 -18.63
N VAL A 291 1.02 -15.85 -18.95
CA VAL A 291 0.57 -15.64 -20.34
C VAL A 291 0.65 -14.14 -20.63
N PHE A 292 1.51 -13.76 -21.57
CA PHE A 292 1.71 -12.36 -21.94
C PHE A 292 0.67 -11.93 -22.98
N GLU A 293 -0.01 -10.83 -22.71
CA GLU A 293 -0.96 -10.17 -23.61
C GLU A 293 -0.46 -8.76 -23.96
N THR A 294 -1.17 -8.08 -24.87
CA THR A 294 -0.76 -6.80 -25.45
C THR A 294 -0.62 -5.65 -24.45
N ASP A 295 -1.39 -5.65 -23.38
CA ASP A 295 -1.45 -4.55 -22.40
C ASP A 295 -1.43 -5.07 -20.95
N ALA A 296 -1.38 -6.39 -20.78
CA ALA A 296 -1.35 -7.05 -19.49
C ALA A 296 -0.68 -8.42 -19.59
N PHE A 297 -0.55 -9.09 -18.45
CA PHE A 297 -0.22 -10.50 -18.37
C PHE A 297 -1.20 -11.21 -17.43
N ILE A 298 -1.38 -12.50 -17.65
CA ILE A 298 -2.26 -13.35 -16.85
C ILE A 298 -1.39 -14.36 -16.10
N ILE A 299 -1.66 -14.53 -14.80
CA ILE A 299 -1.04 -15.58 -13.99
C ILE A 299 -2.07 -16.68 -13.77
N GLN A 300 -1.66 -17.92 -13.98
CA GLN A 300 -2.48 -19.11 -13.76
C GLN A 300 -1.67 -20.15 -13.00
N LEU A 301 -2.33 -20.94 -12.16
CA LEU A 301 -1.70 -22.11 -11.56
C LEU A 301 -1.23 -23.06 -12.67
N TYR A 302 0.00 -23.56 -12.56
CA TYR A 302 0.57 -24.52 -13.49
C TYR A 302 0.62 -25.89 -12.83
N GLU A 303 -0.23 -26.79 -13.30
CA GLU A 303 -0.22 -28.20 -12.91
C GLU A 303 0.34 -28.99 -14.10
N GLU A 304 1.49 -29.63 -13.93
CA GLU A 304 1.96 -30.60 -14.91
C GLU A 304 0.94 -31.73 -14.99
N SER A 305 0.45 -32.00 -16.19
CA SER A 305 -0.44 -33.15 -16.42
C SER A 305 0.38 -34.42 -16.19
N VAL A 306 0.09 -35.13 -15.10
CA VAL A 306 0.64 -36.46 -14.81
C VAL A 306 0.08 -37.50 -15.79
#